data_AF-A0A2D5UM00-F1
#
_entry.id   AF-A0A2D5UM00-F1
#
_cell.length_a   1.000
_cell.length_b   1.000
_cell.length_c   1.000
_cell.angle_alpha   90.00
_cell.angle_beta   90.00
_cell.angle_gamma   90.00
#
_symmetry.space_group_name_H-M   'P 1'
#
loop_
_entity.id
_entity.type
_entity.pdbx_description
1 polymer ?
#
loop_
_entity_poly.entity_id
_entity_poly.type
_entity_poly.pdbx_seq_one_letter_code
_entity_poly.pdbx_strand_id
1 'polypeptide(L)'
;MTTDEGIIGWGEATRTASARVILESLEAMKPVLINKDPWQNLRHEKNIYETALWHWSPITVNLAYGGIDMALWDIYGKQVNKLIYQLLGGSLREEVSYFYYLTWTNINDLIKQCEDGVNKGYDVFYLKIGKDEVLEEEMINEVRKTVGPTKNN
;
A
#
# COMPACT_ATOMS: atom_id res chain seq x y z
N MET A 1 -14.80 -8.46 -0.72
CA MET A 1 -15.33 -9.78 -0.33
C MET A 1 -16.59 -9.58 0.50
N THR A 2 -17.55 -10.50 0.43
CA THR A 2 -18.81 -10.41 1.19
C THR A 2 -19.07 -11.73 1.90
N THR A 3 -19.42 -11.67 3.18
CA THR A 3 -19.79 -12.83 4.00
C THR A 3 -21.28 -13.17 3.86
N ASP A 4 -21.68 -14.35 4.32
CA ASP A 4 -23.08 -14.77 4.44
C ASP A 4 -23.88 -13.94 5.46
N GLU A 5 -23.20 -13.36 6.45
CA GLU A 5 -23.76 -12.38 7.39
C GLU A 5 -23.89 -10.97 6.79
N GLY A 6 -23.50 -10.76 5.52
CA GLY A 6 -23.61 -9.49 4.80
C GLY A 6 -22.50 -8.48 5.11
N ILE A 7 -21.47 -8.85 5.88
CA ILE A 7 -20.30 -8.00 6.11
C ILE A 7 -19.47 -7.92 4.84
N ILE A 8 -19.18 -6.70 4.39
CA ILE A 8 -18.36 -6.42 3.20
C ILE A 8 -16.96 -5.99 3.64
N GLY A 9 -15.95 -6.74 3.22
CA GLY A 9 -14.53 -6.40 3.34
C GLY A 9 -13.95 -5.85 2.04
N TRP A 10 -13.17 -4.77 2.14
CA TRP A 10 -12.46 -4.14 1.04
C TRP A 10 -10.96 -4.41 1.14
N GLY A 11 -10.34 -4.68 -0.01
CA GLY A 11 -8.91 -4.83 -0.13
C GLY A 11 -8.45 -4.41 -1.51
N GLU A 12 -7.21 -3.96 -1.62
CA GLU A 12 -6.63 -3.49 -2.86
C GLU A 12 -5.70 -4.56 -3.43
N ALA A 13 -5.97 -4.99 -4.67
CA ALA A 13 -5.07 -5.84 -5.44
C ALA A 13 -4.46 -5.00 -6.57
N THR A 14 -3.17 -4.70 -6.46
CA THR A 14 -2.48 -3.92 -7.49
C THR A 14 -2.26 -4.73 -8.76
N ARG A 15 -2.06 -4.05 -9.89
CA ARG A 15 -1.86 -4.70 -11.20
C ARG A 15 -0.40 -5.05 -11.46
N THR A 16 -0.18 -6.07 -12.29
CA THR A 16 1.08 -6.23 -13.05
C THR A 16 1.01 -5.38 -14.32
N ALA A 17 1.53 -5.88 -15.45
CA ALA A 17 1.35 -5.27 -16.76
C ALA A 17 -0.13 -5.04 -17.11
N SER A 18 -1.06 -5.85 -16.59
CA SER A 18 -2.50 -5.71 -16.81
C SER A 18 -3.30 -6.01 -15.55
N ALA A 19 -4.28 -5.16 -15.24
CA ALA A 19 -5.24 -5.40 -14.16
C ALA A 19 -6.08 -6.65 -14.43
N ARG A 20 -6.29 -7.01 -15.70
CA ARG A 20 -7.06 -8.19 -16.08
C ARG A 20 -6.44 -9.48 -15.56
N VAL A 21 -5.10 -9.58 -15.58
CA VAL A 21 -4.41 -10.77 -15.04
C VAL A 21 -4.76 -10.99 -13.57
N ILE A 22 -4.82 -9.92 -12.79
CA ILE A 22 -5.15 -9.98 -11.37
C ILE A 22 -6.63 -10.29 -11.16
N LEU A 23 -7.52 -9.69 -11.94
CA LEU A 23 -8.95 -10.02 -11.91
C LEU A 23 -9.21 -11.51 -12.19
N GLU A 24 -8.64 -12.06 -13.26
CA GLU A 24 -8.79 -13.50 -13.59
C GLU A 24 -8.14 -14.39 -12.52
N SER A 25 -7.05 -13.94 -11.89
CA SER A 25 -6.42 -14.66 -10.79
C SER A 25 -7.31 -14.70 -9.55
N LEU A 26 -7.96 -13.58 -9.21
CA LEU A 26 -8.94 -13.52 -8.13
C LEU A 26 -10.12 -14.47 -8.41
N GLU A 27 -10.67 -14.47 -9.63
CA GLU A 27 -11.72 -15.42 -10.05
C GLU A 27 -11.27 -16.88 -9.88
N ALA A 28 -10.05 -17.20 -10.30
CA ALA A 28 -9.50 -18.54 -10.18
C ALA A 28 -9.18 -18.95 -8.73
N MET A 29 -8.96 -18.00 -7.81
CA MET A 29 -8.78 -18.26 -6.37
C MET A 29 -10.11 -18.42 -5.62
N LYS A 30 -11.23 -17.89 -6.13
CA LYS A 30 -12.55 -17.96 -5.46
C LYS A 30 -12.92 -19.36 -4.96
N PRO A 31 -12.75 -20.46 -5.72
CA PRO A 31 -13.16 -21.80 -5.24
C PRO A 31 -12.48 -22.24 -3.95
N VAL A 32 -11.30 -21.69 -3.63
CA VAL A 32 -10.58 -21.99 -2.37
C VAL A 32 -11.21 -21.27 -1.17
N LEU A 33 -11.89 -20.14 -1.41
CA LEU A 33 -12.39 -19.21 -0.39
C LEU A 33 -13.90 -19.29 -0.16
N ILE A 34 -14.68 -19.65 -1.19
CA ILE A 34 -16.15 -19.71 -1.09
C ILE A 34 -16.58 -20.79 -0.09
N ASN A 35 -17.59 -20.46 0.72
CA ASN A 35 -18.12 -21.31 1.80
C ASN A 35 -17.05 -21.68 2.85
N LYS A 36 -16.05 -20.82 3.06
CA LYS A 36 -15.06 -20.99 4.12
C LYS A 36 -15.23 -19.91 5.18
N ASP A 37 -14.90 -20.28 6.42
CA ASP A 37 -14.84 -19.36 7.54
C ASP A 37 -13.78 -18.27 7.27
N PRO A 38 -14.14 -16.98 7.25
CA PRO A 38 -13.20 -15.92 7.00
C PRO A 38 -12.07 -15.88 8.05
N TRP A 39 -12.27 -16.34 9.29
CA TRP A 39 -11.27 -16.32 10.38
C TRP A 39 -10.11 -17.33 10.21
N GLN A 40 -10.12 -18.11 9.13
CA GLN A 40 -9.07 -19.08 8.83
C GLN A 40 -8.02 -18.52 7.85
N ASN A 41 -7.57 -17.26 7.98
CA ASN A 41 -6.66 -16.61 7.01
C ASN A 41 -5.42 -17.45 6.67
N LEU A 42 -4.68 -17.96 7.67
CA LEU A 42 -3.47 -18.76 7.44
C LEU A 42 -3.77 -20.07 6.70
N ARG A 43 -4.97 -20.63 6.90
CA ARG A 43 -5.42 -21.80 6.15
C ARG A 43 -5.73 -21.42 4.70
N HIS A 44 -6.37 -20.28 4.47
CA HIS A 44 -6.68 -19.78 3.13
C HIS A 44 -5.42 -19.46 2.35
N GLU A 45 -4.47 -18.76 2.98
CA GLU A 45 -3.13 -18.51 2.45
C GLU A 45 -2.48 -19.83 2.04
N LYS A 46 -2.34 -20.76 2.98
CA LYS A 46 -1.71 -22.06 2.72
C LYS A 46 -2.41 -22.80 1.56
N ASN A 47 -3.74 -22.83 1.54
CA ASN A 47 -4.48 -23.51 0.48
C ASN A 47 -4.29 -22.83 -0.88
N ILE A 48 -4.26 -21.50 -0.95
CA ILE A 48 -4.02 -20.76 -2.19
C ILE A 48 -2.59 -21.02 -2.68
N TYR A 49 -1.60 -20.80 -1.82
CA TYR A 49 -0.20 -20.92 -2.23
C TYR A 49 0.19 -22.36 -2.51
N GLU A 50 -0.08 -23.29 -1.60
CA GLU A 50 0.39 -24.68 -1.71
C GLU A 50 -0.61 -25.57 -2.45
N THR A 51 -1.85 -25.67 -1.98
CA THR A 51 -2.81 -26.66 -2.52
C THR A 51 -3.29 -26.30 -3.92
N ALA A 52 -3.53 -25.02 -4.18
CA ALA A 52 -3.90 -24.49 -5.49
C ALA A 52 -2.68 -24.09 -6.33
N LEU A 53 -1.46 -24.39 -5.86
CA LEU A 53 -0.20 -24.28 -6.59
C LEU A 53 0.17 -22.86 -7.05
N TRP A 54 -0.44 -21.82 -6.47
CA TRP A 54 -0.17 -20.44 -6.86
C TRP A 54 1.23 -19.96 -6.50
N HIS A 55 1.95 -20.66 -5.62
CA HIS A 55 3.37 -20.39 -5.33
C HIS A 55 4.28 -20.48 -6.56
N TRP A 56 3.86 -21.17 -7.63
CA TRP A 56 4.55 -21.18 -8.93
C TRP A 56 4.39 -19.88 -9.74
N SER A 57 3.52 -18.96 -9.31
CA SER A 57 3.37 -17.62 -9.87
C SER A 57 3.46 -16.55 -8.77
N PRO A 58 4.63 -16.40 -8.11
CA PRO A 58 4.78 -15.67 -6.86
C PRO A 58 4.38 -14.18 -6.96
N ILE A 59 4.69 -13.52 -8.08
CA ILE A 59 4.30 -12.12 -8.29
C ILE A 59 2.77 -12.01 -8.36
N THR A 60 2.14 -12.81 -9.21
CA THR A 60 0.69 -12.75 -9.43
C THR A 60 -0.09 -13.09 -8.16
N VAL A 61 0.31 -14.16 -7.46
CA VAL A 61 -0.36 -14.59 -6.23
C VAL A 61 -0.23 -13.54 -5.14
N ASN A 62 0.95 -12.94 -4.94
CA ASN A 62 1.14 -11.94 -3.89
C ASN A 62 0.26 -10.70 -4.12
N LEU A 63 0.11 -10.25 -5.37
CA LEU A 63 -0.72 -9.07 -5.68
C LEU A 63 -2.22 -9.37 -5.55
N ALA A 64 -2.66 -10.55 -5.98
CA ALA A 64 -4.06 -10.96 -5.86
C ALA A 64 -4.44 -11.30 -4.40
N TYR A 65 -3.65 -12.15 -3.75
CA TYR A 65 -3.87 -12.58 -2.37
C TYR A 65 -3.71 -11.42 -1.39
N GLY A 66 -2.81 -10.47 -1.63
CA GLY A 66 -2.71 -9.25 -0.80
C GLY A 66 -4.05 -8.50 -0.69
N GLY A 67 -4.78 -8.38 -1.80
CA GLY A 67 -6.12 -7.78 -1.78
C GLY A 67 -7.16 -8.65 -1.04
N ILE A 68 -7.04 -9.97 -1.09
CA ILE A 68 -7.88 -10.91 -0.32
C ILE A 68 -7.60 -10.78 1.18
N ASP A 69 -6.32 -10.81 1.59
CA ASP A 69 -5.90 -10.71 2.98
C ASP A 69 -6.34 -9.38 3.61
N MET A 70 -6.15 -8.25 2.90
CA MET A 70 -6.68 -6.95 3.34
C MET A 70 -8.20 -6.98 3.53
N ALA A 71 -8.95 -7.59 2.62
CA ALA A 71 -10.40 -7.69 2.73
C ALA A 71 -10.84 -8.57 3.89
N LEU A 72 -10.10 -9.64 4.21
CA LEU A 72 -10.33 -10.47 5.39
C LEU A 72 -10.09 -9.68 6.68
N TRP A 73 -9.01 -8.91 6.77
CA TRP A 73 -8.76 -8.04 7.93
C TRP A 73 -9.82 -6.96 8.13
N ASP A 74 -10.33 -6.37 7.03
CA ASP A 74 -11.45 -5.43 7.09
C ASP A 74 -12.75 -6.11 7.58
N ILE A 75 -13.02 -7.35 7.15
CA ILE A 75 -14.12 -8.17 7.71
C ILE A 75 -13.93 -8.38 9.21
N TYR A 76 -12.73 -8.75 9.67
CA TYR A 76 -12.47 -9.00 11.09
C TYR A 76 -12.76 -7.76 11.93
N GLY A 77 -12.22 -6.62 11.52
CA GLY A 77 -12.45 -5.34 12.20
C GLY A 77 -13.95 -5.01 12.30
N LYS A 78 -14.69 -5.18 11.20
CA LYS A 78 -16.14 -4.94 11.17
C LYS A 78 -16.92 -5.93 12.04
N GLN A 79 -16.59 -7.22 11.97
CA GLN A 79 -17.30 -8.26 12.70
C GLN A 79 -17.16 -8.11 14.22
N VAL A 80 -16.00 -7.66 14.71
CA VAL A 80 -15.79 -7.41 16.15
C VAL A 80 -15.90 -5.95 16.56
N ASN A 81 -16.29 -5.06 15.64
CA ASN A 81 -16.38 -3.61 15.84
C ASN A 81 -15.09 -3.00 16.44
N LYS A 82 -13.95 -3.29 15.81
CA LYS A 82 -12.62 -2.77 16.19
C LYS A 82 -11.85 -2.25 14.98
N LEU A 83 -10.96 -1.31 15.23
CA LEU A 83 -9.98 -0.86 14.24
C LEU A 83 -8.92 -1.95 14.05
N ILE A 84 -8.49 -2.21 12.81
CA ILE A 84 -7.57 -3.31 12.49
C ILE A 84 -6.27 -3.23 13.30
N TYR A 85 -5.70 -2.03 13.50
CA TYR A 85 -4.48 -1.89 14.30
C TYR A 85 -4.66 -2.32 15.77
N GLN A 86 -5.88 -2.26 16.31
CA GLN A 86 -6.17 -2.76 17.66
C GLN A 86 -6.13 -4.29 17.70
N LEU A 87 -6.55 -4.95 16.62
CA LEU A 87 -6.44 -6.40 16.46
C LEU A 87 -4.97 -6.85 16.32
N LEU A 88 -4.12 -5.98 15.76
CA LEU A 88 -2.68 -6.21 15.60
C LEU A 88 -1.84 -5.92 16.87
N GLY A 89 -2.48 -5.55 17.98
CA GLY A 89 -1.80 -5.30 19.26
C GLY A 89 -1.78 -3.83 19.71
N GLY A 90 -2.44 -2.93 18.99
CA GLY A 90 -2.57 -1.51 19.36
C GLY A 90 -1.50 -0.60 18.75
N SER A 91 -1.55 0.67 19.13
CA SER A 91 -0.70 1.72 18.57
C SER A 91 0.55 1.96 19.41
N LEU A 92 1.72 2.01 18.78
CA LEU A 92 2.98 2.47 19.40
C LEU A 92 3.22 3.98 19.29
N ARG A 93 2.36 4.67 18.54
CA ARG A 93 2.43 6.11 18.26
C ARG A 93 1.03 6.65 18.03
N GLU A 94 0.82 7.93 18.31
CA GLU A 94 -0.48 8.59 18.12
C GLU A 94 -0.73 8.97 16.66
N GLU A 95 0.33 9.30 15.92
CA GLU A 95 0.26 9.73 14.52
C GLU A 95 1.31 9.01 13.66
N VAL A 96 1.01 8.84 12.38
CA VAL A 96 1.93 8.30 11.37
C VAL A 96 2.24 9.42 10.38
N SER A 97 3.50 9.83 10.29
CA SER A 97 3.93 10.80 9.29
C SER A 97 3.99 10.16 7.90
N TYR A 98 3.81 10.98 6.87
CA TYR A 98 3.97 10.58 5.47
C TYR A 98 4.87 11.58 4.76
N PHE A 99 5.49 11.14 3.67
CA PHE A 99 6.37 12.02 2.90
C PHE A 99 5.55 12.92 1.95
N TYR A 100 6.10 14.08 1.63
CA TYR A 100 5.62 14.94 0.55
C TYR A 100 6.26 14.50 -0.77
N TYR A 101 5.43 14.11 -1.74
CA TYR A 101 5.93 13.68 -3.05
C TYR A 101 6.25 14.90 -3.92
N LEU A 102 7.50 14.99 -4.36
CA LEU A 102 7.97 15.97 -5.32
C LEU A 102 7.92 15.38 -6.72
N THR A 103 7.13 16.01 -7.58
CA THR A 103 7.09 15.68 -9.00
C THR A 103 8.33 16.24 -9.67
N TRP A 104 9.06 15.38 -10.36
CA TRP A 104 10.18 15.79 -11.21
C TRP A 104 9.69 16.78 -12.28
N THR A 105 10.22 17.99 -12.27
CA THR A 105 9.84 19.10 -13.15
C THR A 105 10.99 20.12 -13.21
N ASN A 106 10.80 21.27 -13.85
CA ASN A 106 11.79 22.35 -13.81
C ASN A 106 12.03 22.87 -12.38
N ILE A 107 13.21 23.44 -12.13
CA ILE A 107 13.65 23.85 -10.79
C ILE A 107 12.68 24.84 -10.13
N ASN A 108 12.17 25.83 -10.85
CA ASN A 108 11.28 26.84 -10.28
C ASN A 108 9.97 26.24 -9.75
N ASP A 109 9.39 25.27 -10.46
CA ASP A 109 8.18 24.58 -10.00
C ASP A 109 8.49 23.52 -8.94
N LEU A 110 9.70 22.98 -8.91
CA LEU A 110 10.16 22.10 -7.84
C LEU A 110 10.29 22.87 -6.51
N ILE A 111 10.84 24.09 -6.55
CA ILE A 111 10.93 24.99 -5.38
C ILE A 111 9.53 25.28 -4.83
N LYS A 112 8.56 25.62 -5.69
CA LYS A 112 7.17 25.86 -5.25
C LYS A 112 6.54 24.63 -4.58
N GLN A 113 6.82 23.42 -5.09
CA GLN A 113 6.36 22.19 -4.46
C GLN A 113 6.99 21.98 -3.08
N CYS A 114 8.30 22.28 -2.93
CA CYS A 114 8.98 22.24 -1.64
C CYS A 114 8.38 23.23 -0.65
N GLU A 115 8.19 24.50 -1.05
CA GLU A 115 7.57 25.53 -0.22
C GLU A 115 6.16 25.13 0.23
N ASP A 116 5.35 24.58 -0.67
CA ASP A 116 4.02 24.08 -0.36
C ASP A 116 4.06 22.94 0.66
N GLY A 117 4.96 21.97 0.50
CA GLY A 117 5.15 20.89 1.47
C GLY A 117 5.61 21.40 2.84
N VAL A 118 6.53 22.37 2.89
CA VAL A 118 6.99 23.00 4.13
C VAL A 118 5.84 23.74 4.82
N ASN A 119 5.07 24.51 4.06
CA ASN A 119 3.91 25.25 4.59
C ASN A 119 2.81 24.33 5.12
N LYS A 120 2.68 23.12 4.55
CA LYS A 120 1.79 22.06 5.04
C LYS A 120 2.34 21.29 6.25
N GLY A 121 3.56 21.58 6.68
CA GLY A 121 4.18 20.96 7.85
C GLY A 121 4.83 19.59 7.58
N TYR A 122 5.14 19.26 6.32
CA TYR A 122 5.85 18.01 6.02
C TYR A 122 7.33 18.12 6.41
N ASP A 123 7.85 17.03 6.98
CA ASP A 123 9.26 16.92 7.38
C ASP A 123 10.07 15.98 6.47
N VAL A 124 9.39 15.11 5.72
CA VAL A 124 10.02 14.14 4.80
C VAL A 124 9.58 14.47 3.38
N PHE A 125 10.53 14.57 2.46
CA PHE A 125 10.27 14.87 1.05
C PHE A 125 10.86 13.76 0.19
N TYR A 126 10.11 13.33 -0.83
CA TYR A 126 10.52 12.26 -1.75
C TYR A 126 10.59 12.82 -3.17
N LEU A 127 11.77 12.74 -3.79
CA LEU A 127 11.98 13.07 -5.20
C LEU A 127 12.57 11.85 -5.91
N LYS A 128 12.00 11.50 -7.06
CA LYS A 128 12.55 10.45 -7.93
C LYS A 128 13.56 11.04 -8.90
N ILE A 129 14.77 10.49 -8.91
CA ILE A 129 15.90 10.87 -9.78
C ILE A 129 16.25 9.75 -10.77
N GLY A 130 17.18 10.00 -11.68
CA GLY A 130 17.73 9.04 -12.66
C GLY A 130 17.44 9.39 -14.13
N LYS A 131 17.09 10.64 -14.45
CA LYS A 131 16.83 11.09 -15.84
C LYS A 131 17.97 11.92 -16.43
N ASP A 132 18.53 12.82 -15.64
CA ASP A 132 19.58 13.76 -16.05
C ASP A 132 20.41 14.11 -14.82
N GLU A 133 21.62 13.55 -14.74
CA GLU A 133 22.48 13.63 -13.56
C GLU A 133 22.86 15.09 -13.22
N VAL A 134 23.19 15.90 -14.22
CA VAL A 134 23.65 17.28 -14.02
C VAL A 134 22.50 18.15 -13.53
N LEU A 135 21.33 18.04 -14.18
CA LEU A 135 20.16 18.79 -13.75
C LEU A 135 19.67 18.33 -12.38
N GLU A 136 19.73 17.02 -12.10
CA GLU A 136 19.26 16.47 -10.83
C GLU A 136 20.17 16.84 -9.65
N GLU A 137 21.48 17.02 -9.86
CA GLU A 137 22.37 17.59 -8.84
C GLU A 137 21.90 19.01 -8.46
N GLU A 138 21.57 19.85 -9.44
CA GLU A 138 21.01 21.18 -9.19
C GLU A 138 19.65 21.11 -8.48
N MET A 139 18.75 20.22 -8.93
CA MET A 139 17.45 20.00 -8.27
C MET A 139 17.59 19.62 -6.80
N ILE A 140 18.47 18.67 -6.48
CA ILE A 140 18.69 18.20 -5.10
C ILE A 140 19.22 19.35 -4.23
N ASN A 141 20.15 20.15 -4.77
CA ASN A 141 20.68 21.32 -4.07
C ASN A 141 19.58 22.34 -3.76
N GLU A 142 18.71 22.66 -4.72
CA GLU A 142 17.61 23.61 -4.51
C GLU A 142 16.52 23.06 -3.59
N VAL A 143 16.18 21.77 -3.69
CA VAL A 143 15.30 21.09 -2.73
C VAL A 143 15.87 21.21 -1.32
N ARG A 144 17.19 21.01 -1.14
CA ARG A 144 17.81 21.11 0.18
C ARG A 144 17.83 22.52 0.73
N LYS A 145 18.15 23.51 -0.10
CA LYS A 145 18.09 24.93 0.30
C LYS A 145 16.68 25.33 0.73
N THR A 146 15.66 24.90 -0.02
CA THR A 146 14.27 25.31 0.20
C THR A 146 13.64 24.61 1.41
N VAL A 147 13.79 23.29 1.53
CA VAL A 147 13.22 22.51 2.64
C VAL A 147 13.95 22.77 3.96
N GLY A 148 15.24 23.13 3.87
CA GLY A 148 16.08 23.37 5.03
C GLY A 148 16.69 22.09 5.63
N PRO A 149 17.38 22.21 6.77
CA PRO A 149 18.07 21.09 7.40
C PRO A 149 17.08 20.05 7.94
N THR A 150 17.58 18.85 8.23
CA THR A 150 16.80 17.84 8.96
C THR A 150 16.37 18.42 10.30
N LYS A 151 15.06 18.42 10.57
CA LYS A 151 14.53 18.78 11.88
C LYS A 151 14.74 17.60 12.83
N ASN A 152 15.34 17.85 13.98
CA ASN A 152 15.39 16.86 15.05
C ASN A 152 14.10 17.00 15.86
N ASN A 153 13.17 16.06 15.68
CA ASN A 153 12.00 15.89 16.55
C ASN A 153 12.33 14.88 17.65
#